data_AF-A0A8C4W3D0-F1
#
_entry.id   AF-A0A8C4W3D0-F1
#
_cell.length_a   1.000
_cell.length_b   1.000
_cell.length_c   1.000
_cell.angle_alpha   90.00
_cell.angle_beta   90.00
_cell.angle_gamma   90.00
#
_symmetry.space_group_name_H-M   'P 1'
#
loop_
_entity.id
_entity.type
_entity.pdbx_description
1 polymer ?
#
loop_
_entity_poly.entity_id
_entity_poly.type
_entity_poly.pdbx_seq_one_letter_code
_entity_poly.pdbx_strand_id
1 'polypeptide(L)'
;MSVEEFEKNIITKGKKPDGSEPSLPEDAEIKINNGSLLKDEDLVPKEPGTSEKTPKTLTRPTDRVFADYRTTSSQYNATIGGLPATCYPLYGIPTIRSDIPAPRIRRISDRTNYGDEANAYALLCPSVFSQKGVYEKDIFKTRPKAEIARILRNIGVSISDQNFEEIWKQACMKNHRGEVCIESIRNILDEIQASRTKCS
;
A
#
# COMPACT_ATOMS: atom_id res chain seq x y z
N MET A 1 43.17 13.41 13.28
CA MET A 1 42.70 12.40 12.31
C MET A 1 41.94 13.14 11.23
N SER A 2 42.22 12.85 9.95
CA SER A 2 41.39 13.35 8.86
C SER A 2 40.01 12.69 8.92
N VAL A 3 38.99 13.30 8.30
CA VAL A 3 37.63 12.75 8.27
C VAL A 3 37.62 11.36 7.60
N GLU A 4 38.39 11.22 6.52
CA GLU A 4 38.53 9.97 5.77
C GLU A 4 39.18 8.83 6.59
N GLU A 5 40.19 9.16 7.41
CA GLU A 5 40.83 8.19 8.31
C GLU A 5 39.85 7.74 9.40
N PHE A 6 39.04 8.65 9.91
CA PHE A 6 38.06 8.35 10.97
C PHE A 6 36.95 7.43 10.46
N GLU A 7 36.40 7.70 9.28
CA GLU A 7 35.40 6.85 8.62
C GLU A 7 35.94 5.45 8.35
N LYS A 8 37.16 5.35 7.82
CA LYS A 8 37.83 4.05 7.59
C LYS A 8 38.04 3.27 8.89
N ASN A 9 38.38 3.95 9.98
CA ASN A 9 38.59 3.33 11.29
C ASN A 9 37.28 2.80 11.89
N ILE A 10 36.15 3.50 11.70
CA ILE A 10 34.83 3.02 12.12
C ILE A 10 34.48 1.71 11.40
N ILE A 11 34.70 1.64 10.09
CA ILE A 11 34.37 0.46 9.27
C ILE A 11 35.25 -0.74 9.64
N THR A 12 36.54 -0.51 9.87
CA THR A 12 37.53 -1.60 10.10
C THR A 12 37.56 -2.11 11.54
N LYS A 13 37.27 -1.27 12.53
CA LYS A 13 37.31 -1.65 13.96
C LYS A 13 35.95 -1.92 14.58
N GLY A 14 34.86 -1.53 13.93
CA GLY A 14 33.49 -1.82 14.38
C GLY A 14 33.11 -1.24 15.76
N LYS A 15 33.96 -0.40 16.37
CA LYS A 15 33.71 0.18 17.70
C LYS A 15 33.13 1.58 17.53
N LYS A 16 31.94 1.83 18.09
CA LYS A 16 31.46 3.21 18.31
C LYS A 16 32.47 3.92 19.24
N PRO A 17 32.82 5.20 19.00
CA PRO A 17 33.58 5.95 19.97
C PRO A 17 32.75 6.03 21.26
N ASP A 18 33.35 5.64 22.38
CA ASP A 18 32.70 5.41 23.67
C ASP A 18 31.96 6.68 24.13
N GLY A 19 30.64 6.67 23.98
CA GLY A 19 29.71 7.63 24.57
C GLY A 19 28.83 6.87 25.57
N SER A 20 29.12 7.06 26.86
CA SER A 20 28.47 6.49 28.05
C SER A 20 28.45 4.95 28.15
N GLU A 21 29.41 4.39 28.89
CA GLU A 21 29.36 3.01 29.38
C GLU A 21 28.42 2.90 30.60
N PRO A 22 27.55 1.89 30.69
CA PRO A 22 27.04 1.36 31.96
C PRO A 22 28.06 0.34 32.50
N SER A 23 28.55 0.56 33.71
CA SER A 23 29.49 -0.31 34.43
C SER A 23 28.93 -1.73 34.63
N LEU A 24 29.71 -2.74 34.25
CA LEU A 24 29.54 -4.15 34.65
C LEU A 24 30.89 -4.74 35.06
N PRO A 25 30.89 -5.77 35.93
CA PRO A 25 31.83 -5.93 37.04
C PRO A 25 33.21 -6.44 36.63
N GLU A 26 34.18 -6.08 37.46
CA GLU A 26 35.56 -6.53 37.47
C GLU A 26 35.59 -8.08 37.51
N ASP A 27 36.56 -8.67 36.79
CA ASP A 27 36.86 -10.11 36.68
C ASP A 27 36.33 -10.83 35.42
N ALA A 28 36.64 -10.28 34.25
CA ALA A 28 36.84 -11.09 33.05
C ALA A 28 38.02 -10.52 32.25
N GLU A 29 39.15 -11.22 32.23
CA GLU A 29 40.28 -10.93 31.33
C GLU A 29 39.84 -11.09 29.87
N ILE A 30 39.30 -10.03 29.28
CA ILE A 30 39.07 -9.96 27.85
C ILE A 30 40.44 -9.82 27.20
N LYS A 31 40.97 -10.91 26.64
CA LYS A 31 42.04 -10.86 25.65
C LYS A 31 41.52 -10.01 24.48
N ILE A 32 41.83 -8.72 24.50
CA ILE A 32 41.54 -7.80 23.42
C ILE A 32 42.36 -8.27 22.23
N ASN A 33 41.72 -9.04 21.35
CA ASN A 33 42.31 -9.38 20.07
C ASN A 33 42.36 -8.09 19.27
N ASN A 34 43.52 -7.43 19.25
CA ASN A 34 43.81 -6.18 18.52
C ASN A 34 43.82 -6.40 17.00
N GLY A 35 42.98 -7.29 16.47
CA GLY A 35 42.83 -7.55 15.06
C GLY A 35 41.74 -6.65 14.48
N SER A 36 42.08 -5.87 13.46
CA SER A 36 41.08 -5.25 12.58
C SER A 36 40.10 -6.31 12.08
N LEU A 37 38.79 -6.07 12.20
CA LEU A 37 37.75 -7.04 11.80
C LEU A 37 37.70 -7.24 10.28
N LEU A 38 38.13 -6.22 9.53
CA LEU A 38 38.23 -6.24 8.08
C LEU A 38 39.63 -5.82 7.66
N LYS A 39 40.17 -6.47 6.64
CA LYS A 39 41.43 -6.04 6.00
C LYS A 39 41.14 -4.89 5.05
N ASP A 40 42.14 -4.04 4.80
CA ASP A 40 42.01 -2.91 3.88
C ASP A 40 41.64 -3.34 2.44
N GLU A 41 41.98 -4.58 2.06
CA GLU A 41 41.68 -5.19 0.76
C GLU A 41 40.19 -5.55 0.59
N ASP A 42 39.43 -5.60 1.68
CA ASP A 42 38.00 -5.92 1.67
C ASP A 42 37.10 -4.67 1.56
N LEU A 43 37.69 -3.48 1.36
CA LEU A 43 36.97 -2.22 1.21
C LEU A 43 36.83 -1.83 -0.27
N VAL A 44 35.59 -1.58 -0.70
CA VAL A 44 35.24 -1.19 -2.07
C VAL A 44 34.59 0.20 -2.05
N PRO A 45 34.82 1.06 -3.06
CA PRO A 45 34.09 2.32 -3.18
C PRO A 45 32.58 2.07 -3.19
N LYS A 46 31.84 2.85 -2.40
CA LYS A 46 30.38 2.74 -2.28
C LYS A 46 29.67 2.93 -3.61
N GLU A 47 30.18 3.86 -4.41
CA GLU A 47 29.70 4.19 -5.75
C GLU A 47 30.90 4.46 -6.67
N PRO A 48 30.78 4.25 -8.00
CA PRO A 48 31.86 4.50 -8.93
C PRO A 48 32.22 6.00 -8.94
N GLY A 49 33.40 6.36 -8.46
CA GLY A 49 33.91 7.74 -8.44
C GLY A 49 33.85 8.45 -7.09
N THR A 50 33.30 7.83 -6.05
CA THR A 50 33.21 8.41 -4.69
C THR A 50 34.39 7.95 -3.82
N SER A 51 34.91 8.83 -2.95
CA SER A 51 35.98 8.51 -1.98
C SER A 51 35.50 7.67 -0.78
N GLU A 52 34.18 7.62 -0.54
CA GLU A 52 33.53 6.82 0.51
C GLU A 52 33.74 5.31 0.27
N LYS A 53 34.24 4.62 1.29
CA LYS A 53 34.52 3.18 1.26
C LYS A 53 33.44 2.40 2.01
N THR A 54 33.12 1.21 1.51
CA THR A 54 32.18 0.26 2.13
C THR A 54 32.77 -1.15 2.12
N PRO A 55 32.40 -2.01 3.09
CA PRO A 55 32.83 -3.41 3.06
C PRO A 55 32.30 -4.11 1.81
N LYS A 56 33.14 -4.93 1.18
CA LYS A 56 32.79 -5.73 0.01
C LYS A 56 31.60 -6.64 0.30
N THR A 57 30.55 -6.51 -0.49
CA THR A 57 29.40 -7.43 -0.42
C THR A 57 29.86 -8.87 -0.67
N LEU A 58 29.61 -9.75 0.30
CA LEU A 58 29.90 -11.17 0.14
C LEU A 58 28.99 -11.76 -0.94
N THR A 59 29.58 -12.38 -1.95
CA THR A 59 28.85 -13.09 -2.99
C THR A 59 28.67 -14.55 -2.57
N ARG A 60 27.43 -15.04 -2.59
CA ARG A 60 27.16 -16.47 -2.41
C ARG A 60 27.38 -17.18 -3.76
N PRO A 61 27.86 -18.45 -3.77
CA PRO A 61 27.95 -19.24 -5.01
C PRO A 61 26.62 -19.30 -5.79
N THR A 62 25.49 -19.24 -5.08
CA THR A 62 24.13 -19.21 -5.64
C THR A 62 23.74 -17.89 -6.28
N ASP A 63 24.38 -16.76 -5.95
CA ASP A 63 24.00 -15.45 -6.50
C ASP A 63 24.28 -15.36 -8.02
N ARG A 64 25.23 -16.17 -8.52
CA ARG A 64 25.47 -16.33 -9.96
C ARG A 64 24.40 -17.14 -10.69
N VAL A 65 23.59 -17.91 -9.97
CA VAL A 65 22.63 -18.88 -10.52
C VAL A 65 21.26 -18.25 -10.79
N PHE A 66 20.98 -17.06 -10.24
CA PHE A 66 19.65 -16.46 -10.30
C PHE A 66 19.31 -15.67 -11.57
N ALA A 67 20.27 -15.44 -12.48
CA ALA A 67 19.93 -14.84 -13.78
C ALA A 67 19.19 -15.84 -14.70
N ASP A 68 19.54 -17.13 -14.61
CA ASP A 68 19.05 -18.17 -15.53
C ASP A 68 18.11 -19.18 -14.86
N TYR A 69 17.99 -19.17 -13.52
CA TYR A 69 17.03 -20.02 -12.82
C TYR A 69 15.61 -19.51 -13.03
N ARG A 70 15.02 -19.92 -14.15
CA ARG A 70 13.62 -19.68 -14.48
C ARG A 70 12.87 -20.99 -14.36
N THR A 71 11.98 -21.09 -13.37
CA THR A 71 11.12 -22.26 -13.24
C THR A 71 10.19 -22.33 -14.45
N THR A 72 9.85 -23.53 -14.91
CA THR A 72 8.89 -23.72 -16.02
C THR A 72 7.58 -22.98 -15.75
N SER A 73 7.09 -22.98 -14.50
CA SER A 73 5.91 -22.21 -14.07
C SER A 73 6.03 -20.70 -14.29
N SER A 74 7.21 -20.11 -14.11
CA SER A 74 7.46 -18.69 -14.36
C SER A 74 7.58 -18.32 -15.85
N GLN A 75 7.93 -19.28 -16.73
CA GLN A 75 7.85 -19.11 -18.18
C GLN A 75 6.40 -19.15 -18.67
N TYR A 76 5.59 -20.08 -18.15
CA TYR A 76 4.19 -20.21 -18.56
C TYR A 76 3.35 -18.99 -18.15
N ASN A 77 3.45 -18.54 -16.89
CA ASN A 77 2.69 -17.38 -16.42
C ASN A 77 3.12 -16.04 -17.05
N ALA A 78 4.34 -15.94 -17.57
CA ALA A 78 4.85 -14.70 -18.18
C ALA A 78 4.52 -14.56 -19.67
N THR A 79 4.35 -15.68 -20.38
CA THR A 79 4.21 -15.68 -21.85
C THR A 79 2.74 -15.79 -22.28
N ILE A 80 1.92 -16.45 -21.47
CA ILE A 80 0.48 -16.51 -21.65
C ILE A 80 -0.07 -15.51 -20.64
N GLY A 81 -0.34 -14.27 -21.08
CA GLY A 81 -1.17 -13.35 -20.29
C GLY A 81 -2.38 -14.16 -19.82
N GLY A 82 -2.52 -14.29 -18.49
CA GLY A 82 -3.27 -15.39 -17.88
C GLY A 82 -4.60 -15.68 -18.58
N LEU A 83 -4.95 -16.96 -18.71
CA LEU A 83 -6.20 -17.40 -19.32
C LEU A 83 -7.35 -16.50 -18.83
N PRO A 84 -8.17 -15.93 -19.74
CA PRO A 84 -9.26 -15.06 -19.34
C PRO A 84 -10.20 -15.84 -18.43
N ALA A 85 -10.21 -15.48 -17.15
CA ALA A 85 -11.06 -16.09 -16.13
C ALA A 85 -12.56 -15.91 -16.40
N THR A 86 -12.91 -15.10 -17.41
CA THR A 86 -14.30 -14.81 -17.81
C THR A 86 -14.97 -16.00 -18.51
N CYS A 87 -14.21 -16.89 -19.14
CA CYS A 87 -14.78 -17.97 -19.97
C CYS A 87 -14.71 -19.36 -19.33
N TYR A 88 -14.03 -19.52 -18.18
CA TYR A 88 -13.86 -20.83 -17.53
C TYR A 88 -13.93 -20.70 -16.01
N PRO A 89 -14.58 -21.64 -15.30
CA PRO A 89 -14.57 -21.66 -13.84
C PRO A 89 -13.14 -21.92 -13.35
N LEU A 90 -12.61 -20.99 -12.55
CA LEU A 90 -11.32 -21.16 -11.90
C LEU A 90 -11.48 -22.14 -10.74
N TYR A 91 -10.75 -23.25 -10.79
CA TYR A 91 -10.71 -24.23 -9.71
C TYR A 91 -9.63 -23.84 -8.70
N GLY A 92 -9.99 -22.96 -7.76
CA GLY A 92 -9.11 -22.48 -6.70
C GLY A 92 -9.81 -21.55 -5.72
N ILE A 93 -9.20 -21.29 -4.57
CA ILE A 93 -9.71 -20.33 -3.59
C ILE A 93 -9.05 -18.97 -3.89
N PRO A 94 -9.81 -17.91 -4.19
CA PRO A 94 -9.23 -16.60 -4.44
C PRO A 94 -8.65 -16.00 -3.16
N THR A 95 -7.61 -15.17 -3.30
CA THR A 95 -6.99 -14.46 -2.17
C THR A 95 -7.99 -13.53 -1.47
N ILE A 96 -8.84 -12.86 -2.26
CA ILE A 96 -9.97 -12.08 -1.76
C ILE A 96 -11.22 -12.93 -1.97
N ARG A 97 -11.88 -13.31 -0.88
CA ARG A 97 -13.06 -14.18 -0.85
C ARG A 97 -14.34 -13.43 -1.21
N SER A 98 -14.34 -12.75 -2.36
CA SER A 98 -15.52 -12.04 -2.89
C SER A 98 -16.62 -12.99 -3.38
N ASP A 99 -16.33 -14.29 -3.47
CA ASP A 99 -17.25 -15.37 -3.79
C ASP A 99 -18.27 -15.65 -2.68
N ILE A 100 -17.94 -15.29 -1.43
CA ILE A 100 -18.79 -15.50 -0.26
C ILE A 100 -19.12 -14.16 0.40
N PRO A 101 -20.33 -13.99 0.96
CA PRO A 101 -20.70 -12.76 1.65
C PRO A 101 -19.90 -12.61 2.95
N ALA A 102 -19.48 -11.38 3.25
CA ALA A 102 -18.85 -11.06 4.52
C ALA A 102 -19.80 -11.37 5.70
N PRO A 103 -19.32 -12.00 6.78
CA PRO A 103 -20.15 -12.35 7.93
C PRO A 103 -20.60 -11.08 8.66
N ARG A 104 -21.86 -11.06 9.12
CA ARG A 104 -22.45 -9.91 9.84
C ARG A 104 -21.72 -9.61 11.15
N ILE A 105 -21.24 -10.64 11.84
CA ILE A 105 -20.44 -10.53 13.05
C ILE A 105 -19.15 -11.30 12.79
N ARG A 106 -18.03 -10.59 12.73
CA ARG A 106 -16.71 -11.18 12.54
C ARG A 106 -16.16 -11.71 13.85
N ARG A 107 -15.49 -12.86 13.79
CA ARG A 107 -14.69 -13.36 14.91
C ARG A 107 -13.39 -12.55 14.98
N ILE A 108 -12.84 -12.39 16.18
CA ILE A 108 -11.56 -11.69 16.38
C ILE A 108 -10.41 -12.42 15.66
N SER A 109 -10.49 -13.74 15.55
CA SER A 109 -9.51 -14.58 14.87
C SER A 109 -9.74 -14.71 13.36
N ASP A 110 -10.73 -14.02 12.79
CA ASP A 110 -10.98 -14.08 11.35
C ASP A 110 -9.90 -13.31 10.60
N ARG A 111 -9.26 -13.99 9.65
CA ARG A 111 -8.14 -13.47 8.84
C ARG A 111 -8.51 -13.37 7.36
N THR A 112 -9.76 -13.65 7.03
CA THR A 112 -10.23 -13.75 5.64
C THR A 112 -10.63 -12.37 5.13
N ASN A 113 -10.07 -11.95 4.00
CA ASN A 113 -10.51 -10.72 3.34
C ASN A 113 -11.70 -11.05 2.40
N TYR A 114 -12.86 -10.46 2.67
CA TYR A 114 -14.11 -10.65 1.91
C TYR A 114 -14.31 -9.61 0.79
N GLY A 115 -13.37 -8.68 0.60
CA GLY A 115 -13.47 -7.61 -0.39
C GLY A 115 -14.28 -6.40 0.07
N ASP A 116 -14.63 -6.30 1.35
CA ASP A 116 -15.34 -5.17 1.96
C ASP A 116 -14.42 -4.30 2.86
N GLU A 117 -13.12 -4.59 2.86
CA GLU A 117 -12.08 -3.88 3.60
C GLU A 117 -11.47 -2.76 2.74
N ALA A 118 -10.98 -1.70 3.41
CA ALA A 118 -10.37 -0.56 2.73
C ALA A 118 -8.89 -0.83 2.38
N ASN A 119 -8.38 -0.09 1.39
CA ASN A 119 -6.97 -0.18 1.01
C ASN A 119 -6.04 0.38 2.10
N ALA A 120 -4.74 0.02 2.04
CA ALA A 120 -3.72 0.49 2.98
C ALA A 120 -3.66 2.03 3.09
N TYR A 121 -3.89 2.73 1.98
CA TYR A 121 -3.95 4.20 1.97
C TYR A 121 -5.04 4.75 2.91
N ALA A 122 -6.23 4.14 2.92
CA ALA A 122 -7.33 4.58 3.78
C ALA A 122 -7.05 4.34 5.27
N LEU A 123 -6.13 3.43 5.60
CA LEU A 123 -5.68 3.20 6.98
C LEU A 123 -4.63 4.22 7.42
N LEU A 124 -3.68 4.54 6.53
CA LEU A 124 -2.63 5.52 6.81
C LEU A 124 -3.16 6.96 6.82
N CYS A 125 -4.10 7.25 5.92
CA CYS A 125 -4.69 8.57 5.70
C CYS A 125 -6.23 8.48 5.81
N PRO A 126 -6.79 8.33 7.03
CA PRO A 126 -8.22 8.16 7.19
C PRO A 126 -9.00 9.42 6.80
N SER A 127 -10.09 9.23 6.04
CA SER A 127 -10.98 10.33 5.67
C SER A 127 -11.80 10.83 6.87
N VAL A 128 -12.34 12.05 6.78
CA VAL A 128 -13.26 12.59 7.79
C VAL A 128 -14.50 11.70 7.96
N PHE A 129 -14.95 11.04 6.89
CA PHE A 129 -16.06 10.09 6.93
C PHE A 129 -15.69 8.83 7.72
N SER A 130 -14.47 8.33 7.54
CA SER A 130 -13.95 7.15 8.25
C SER A 130 -13.87 7.40 9.76
N GLN A 131 -13.52 8.62 10.19
CA GLN A 131 -13.56 9.02 11.61
C GLN A 131 -14.97 8.98 12.21
N LYS A 132 -16.00 9.12 11.37
CA LYS A 132 -17.42 9.00 11.75
C LYS A 132 -18.00 7.61 11.50
N GLY A 133 -17.17 6.63 11.14
CA GLY A 133 -17.60 5.26 10.87
C GLY A 133 -18.33 5.07 9.54
N VAL A 134 -18.20 6.02 8.61
CA VAL A 134 -18.74 5.92 7.25
C VAL A 134 -17.61 5.51 6.31
N TYR A 135 -17.77 4.38 5.63
CA TYR A 135 -16.74 3.79 4.77
C TYR A 135 -17.13 3.83 3.30
N GLU A 136 -16.20 3.53 2.39
CA GLU A 136 -16.42 3.55 0.93
C GLU A 136 -17.63 2.71 0.52
N LYS A 137 -17.79 1.52 1.09
CA LYS A 137 -18.96 0.66 0.85
C LYS A 137 -20.28 1.37 1.11
N ASP A 138 -20.34 2.25 2.10
CA ASP A 138 -21.55 3.00 2.44
C ASP A 138 -21.82 4.11 1.42
N ILE A 139 -20.79 4.66 0.80
CA ILE A 139 -20.93 5.69 -0.24
C ILE A 139 -21.42 5.05 -1.55
N PHE A 140 -20.86 3.89 -1.91
CA PHE A 140 -21.22 3.14 -3.12
C PHE A 140 -22.48 2.28 -2.99
N LYS A 141 -23.04 2.14 -1.79
CA LYS A 141 -24.28 1.39 -1.56
C LYS A 141 -25.45 1.97 -2.35
N THR A 142 -26.06 1.13 -3.19
CA THR A 142 -27.32 1.43 -3.89
C THR A 142 -28.44 1.69 -2.88
N ARG A 143 -29.18 2.78 -3.09
CA ARG A 143 -30.29 3.20 -2.21
C ARG A 143 -31.49 3.66 -3.02
N PRO A 144 -32.70 3.56 -2.46
CA PRO A 144 -33.88 4.14 -3.10
C PRO A 144 -33.78 5.67 -3.14
N LYS A 145 -34.41 6.26 -4.15
CA LYS A 145 -34.40 7.70 -4.41
C LYS A 145 -34.80 8.55 -3.21
N ALA A 146 -35.84 8.14 -2.49
CA ALA A 146 -36.33 8.85 -1.31
C ALA A 146 -35.27 8.90 -0.18
N GLU A 147 -34.49 7.84 -0.01
CA GLU A 147 -33.42 7.80 1.00
C GLU A 147 -32.27 8.75 0.62
N ILE A 148 -31.86 8.75 -0.65
CA ILE A 148 -30.81 9.65 -1.15
C ILE A 148 -31.23 11.11 -1.05
N ALA A 149 -32.47 11.44 -1.43
CA ALA A 149 -33.01 12.79 -1.28
C ALA A 149 -32.96 13.27 0.19
N ARG A 150 -33.34 12.39 1.12
CA ARG A 150 -33.28 12.68 2.56
C ARG A 150 -31.84 12.91 3.03
N ILE A 151 -30.89 12.09 2.59
CA ILE A 151 -29.47 12.25 2.94
C ILE A 151 -28.95 13.61 2.46
N LEU A 152 -29.20 13.98 1.20
CA LEU A 152 -28.73 15.25 0.62
C LEU A 152 -29.35 16.47 1.32
N ARG A 153 -30.64 16.41 1.64
CA ARG A 153 -31.32 17.46 2.41
C ARG A 153 -30.74 17.61 3.81
N ASN A 154 -30.46 16.49 4.49
CA ASN A 154 -29.86 16.50 5.83
C ASN A 154 -28.43 17.05 5.84
N ILE A 155 -27.69 16.88 4.75
CA ILE A 155 -26.35 17.49 4.57
C ILE A 155 -26.44 19.01 4.38
N GLY A 156 -27.61 19.53 4.00
CA GLY A 156 -27.83 20.96 3.72
C GLY A 156 -27.78 21.31 2.23
N VAL A 157 -27.81 20.32 1.33
CA VAL A 157 -27.87 20.58 -0.11
C VAL A 157 -29.30 20.91 -0.49
N SER A 158 -29.60 22.19 -0.70
CA SER A 158 -30.91 22.67 -1.13
C SER A 158 -31.08 22.50 -2.65
N ILE A 159 -31.59 21.34 -3.07
CA ILE A 159 -31.93 21.05 -4.47
C ILE A 159 -33.46 21.07 -4.61
N SER A 160 -33.99 21.72 -5.64
CA SER A 160 -35.42 21.63 -5.97
C SER A 160 -35.76 20.21 -6.44
N ASP A 161 -37.00 19.79 -6.22
CA ASP A 161 -37.42 18.42 -6.57
C ASP A 161 -37.30 18.13 -8.07
N GLN A 162 -37.54 19.15 -8.91
CA GLN A 162 -37.37 19.04 -10.35
C GLN A 162 -35.90 18.83 -10.76
N ASN A 163 -34.97 19.62 -10.20
CA ASN A 163 -33.56 19.48 -10.51
C ASN A 163 -33.01 18.14 -9.97
N PHE A 164 -33.51 17.68 -8.82
CA PHE A 164 -33.15 16.37 -8.28
C PHE A 164 -33.63 15.22 -9.17
N GLU A 165 -34.82 15.32 -9.77
CA GLU A 165 -35.33 14.34 -10.74
C GLU A 165 -34.41 14.21 -11.96
N GLU A 166 -33.93 15.35 -12.48
CA GLU A 166 -33.04 15.39 -13.64
C GLU A 166 -31.68 14.77 -13.32
N ILE A 167 -31.09 15.14 -12.18
CA ILE A 167 -29.83 14.54 -11.69
C ILE A 167 -29.99 13.04 -11.48
N TRP A 168 -31.13 12.61 -10.91
CA TRP A 168 -31.42 11.19 -10.70
C TRP A 168 -31.47 10.43 -12.03
N LYS A 169 -32.17 10.96 -13.04
CA LYS A 169 -32.23 10.35 -14.38
C LYS A 169 -30.84 10.24 -15.01
N GLN A 170 -30.03 11.30 -14.91
CA GLN A 170 -28.65 11.26 -15.40
C GLN A 170 -27.81 10.20 -14.68
N ALA A 171 -27.97 10.03 -13.37
CA ALA A 171 -27.29 9.00 -12.60
C ALA A 171 -27.69 7.59 -13.04
N CYS A 172 -28.99 7.37 -13.22
CA CYS A 172 -29.51 6.11 -13.75
C CYS A 172 -28.95 5.80 -15.15
N MET A 173 -28.78 6.80 -16.01
CA MET A 173 -28.24 6.61 -17.36
C MET A 173 -26.75 6.24 -17.37
N LYS A 174 -25.97 6.76 -16.43
CA LYS A 174 -24.52 6.45 -16.33
C LYS A 174 -24.25 5.04 -15.80
N ASN A 175 -25.15 4.52 -14.96
CA ASN A 175 -24.99 3.18 -14.39
C ASN A 175 -25.68 2.14 -15.27
N HIS A 176 -24.92 1.12 -15.69
CA HIS A 176 -25.42 0.08 -16.59
C HIS A 176 -26.60 -0.75 -16.01
N ARG A 177 -26.82 -0.75 -14.69
CA ARG A 177 -27.97 -1.40 -14.02
C ARG A 177 -29.13 -0.44 -13.71
N GLY A 178 -28.98 0.87 -13.95
CA GLY A 178 -29.95 1.89 -13.51
C GLY A 178 -30.02 2.11 -11.99
N GLU A 179 -29.19 1.42 -11.21
CA GLU A 179 -29.04 1.62 -9.77
C GLU A 179 -28.29 2.93 -9.47
N VAL A 180 -28.56 3.56 -8.34
CA VAL A 180 -27.94 4.85 -7.96
C VAL A 180 -27.42 4.79 -6.53
N CYS A 181 -26.19 5.28 -6.35
CA CYS A 181 -25.56 5.47 -5.05
C CYS A 181 -25.21 6.95 -4.82
N ILE A 182 -24.69 7.28 -3.64
CA ILE A 182 -24.36 8.67 -3.28
C ILE A 182 -23.25 9.21 -4.21
N GLU A 183 -22.26 8.37 -4.53
CA GLU A 183 -21.15 8.77 -5.41
C GLU A 183 -21.64 9.11 -6.83
N SER A 184 -22.59 8.35 -7.36
CA SER A 184 -23.14 8.63 -8.69
C SER A 184 -23.79 10.02 -8.78
N ILE A 185 -24.51 10.42 -7.73
CA ILE A 185 -25.14 11.75 -7.66
C ILE A 185 -24.08 12.83 -7.48
N ARG A 186 -23.10 12.59 -6.61
CA ARG A 186 -21.98 13.51 -6.37
C ARG A 186 -21.24 13.82 -7.68
N ASN A 187 -20.88 12.81 -8.45
CA ASN A 187 -20.17 12.98 -9.72
C ASN A 187 -20.93 13.90 -10.70
N ILE A 188 -22.26 13.80 -10.75
CA ILE A 188 -23.08 14.65 -11.61
C ILE A 188 -23.13 16.09 -11.08
N LEU A 189 -23.27 16.27 -9.77
CA LEU A 189 -23.21 17.60 -9.16
C LEU A 189 -21.87 18.29 -9.42
N ASP A 190 -20.77 17.54 -9.31
CA ASP A 190 -19.41 18.02 -9.58
C ASP A 190 -19.24 18.41 -11.06
N GLU A 191 -19.81 17.65 -12.00
CA GLU A 191 -19.83 17.99 -13.43
C GLU A 191 -20.65 19.26 -13.72
N ILE A 192 -21.82 19.41 -13.09
CA ILE A 192 -22.66 20.61 -13.21
C ILE A 192 -21.90 21.82 -12.67
N GLN A 193 -21.21 21.68 -11.54
CA GLN A 193 -20.39 22.76 -10.98
C GLN A 193 -19.19 23.09 -11.89
N ALA A 194 -18.50 22.09 -12.42
CA ALA A 194 -17.36 22.27 -13.32
C ALA A 194 -17.75 22.90 -14.66
N SER A 195 -18.96 22.64 -15.18
CA SER A 195 -19.46 23.30 -16.39
C SER A 195 -19.77 24.78 -16.16
N ARG A 196 -20.30 25.14 -14.98
CA ARG A 196 -20.55 26.54 -14.61
C ARG A 196 -19.28 27.36 -14.47
N THR A 197 -18.23 26.78 -13.89
CA THR A 197 -16.95 27.49 -13.69
C THR A 197 -16.16 27.68 -14.99
N LYS A 198 -16.35 26.82 -15.99
CA LYS A 198 -15.70 26.94 -17.31
C LYS A 198 -16.35 27.99 -18.23
N CYS A 199 -17.62 28.33 -17.99
CA CYS A 199 -18.35 29.33 -18.77
C CYS A 199 -18.29 30.75 -18.18
N SER A 200 -17.62 30.93 -17.04
CA SER A 200 -17.33 32.23 -16.43
C SER A 200 -15.90 32.65 -16.71
#